data_AF-G3I6W8-F1
#
_entry.id   AF-G3I6W8-F1
#
_cell.length_a   1.000
_cell.length_b   1.000
_cell.length_c   1.000
_cell.angle_alpha   90.00
_cell.angle_beta   90.00
_cell.angle_gamma   90.00
#
_symmetry.space_group_name_H-M   'P 1'
#
loop_
_entity.id
_entity.type
_entity.pdbx_description
1 polymer ?
#
loop_
_entity_poly.entity_id
_entity_poly.type
_entity_poly.pdbx_seq_one_letter_code
_entity_poly.pdbx_strand_id
1 'polypeptide(L)'
;MGECPHSQSTLLNNRLIRKKYKVKPNLIPNFSPQGVGRRYAHVVLRKADIDLTKRAGELTEDEVERVITIMQNPRQYKIPDWFLNRQKDVKDGKYSQVLANGLDNKLREDLERLKKIRAHRGLRHFWGLRVRGQHTKTTGRRGRTVGVSKKK
;
A
#
# COMPACT_ATOMS: atom_id res chain seq x y z
N MET A 1 13.67 32.68 -15.19
CA MET A 1 12.40 32.11 -14.70
C MET A 1 12.62 30.61 -14.58
N GLY A 2 12.92 30.16 -13.36
CA GLY A 2 13.29 28.77 -13.08
C GLY A 2 12.02 27.92 -12.97
N GLU A 3 11.98 26.84 -13.74
CA GLU A 3 10.92 25.83 -13.64
C GLU A 3 10.86 25.29 -12.20
N CYS A 4 9.66 25.25 -11.63
CA CYS A 4 9.42 24.81 -10.26
C CYS A 4 9.95 23.38 -10.04
N PRO A 5 10.73 23.11 -8.98
CA PRO A 5 11.31 21.78 -8.71
C PRO A 5 10.26 20.69 -8.41
N HIS A 6 8.98 21.05 -8.29
CA HIS A 6 7.88 20.10 -8.11
C HIS A 6 7.54 19.31 -9.39
N SER A 7 7.72 19.90 -10.59
CA SER A 7 7.36 19.24 -11.87
C SER A 7 8.39 18.19 -12.33
N GLN A 8 9.65 18.31 -11.92
CA GLN A 8 10.70 17.36 -12.28
C GLN A 8 10.58 16.04 -11.50
N SER A 9 10.02 16.08 -10.28
CA SER A 9 9.79 14.89 -9.45
C SER A 9 8.66 14.00 -9.97
N THR A 10 7.59 14.60 -10.51
CA THR A 10 6.47 13.91 -11.15
C THR A 10 6.88 13.30 -12.49
N LEU A 11 7.69 14.01 -13.29
CA LEU A 11 8.20 13.50 -14.57
C LEU A 11 9.19 12.34 -14.40
N LEU A 12 10.05 12.37 -13.37
CA LEU A 12 10.95 11.25 -13.04
C LEU A 12 10.20 10.02 -12.54
N ASN A 13 9.15 10.21 -11.73
CA ASN A 13 8.26 9.12 -11.31
C ASN A 13 7.51 8.51 -12.50
N ASN A 14 6.98 9.34 -13.41
CA ASN A 14 6.33 8.87 -14.65
C ASN A 14 7.32 8.14 -15.59
N ARG A 15 8.59 8.56 -15.66
CA ARG A 15 9.63 7.90 -16.47
C ARG A 15 10.09 6.56 -15.89
N LEU A 16 10.17 6.44 -14.56
CA LEU A 16 10.48 5.19 -13.85
C LEU A 16 9.34 4.17 -13.95
N ILE A 17 8.09 4.64 -13.86
CA ILE A 17 6.88 3.85 -14.13
C ILE A 17 6.93 3.32 -15.58
N ARG A 18 7.14 4.18 -16.58
CA ARG A 18 7.24 3.76 -18.00
C ARG A 18 8.38 2.78 -18.31
N LYS A 19 9.55 2.90 -17.65
CA LYS A 19 10.67 1.95 -17.83
C LYS A 19 10.40 0.58 -17.18
N LYS A 20 9.67 0.53 -16.06
CA LYS A 20 9.43 -0.71 -15.30
C LYS A 20 8.31 -1.59 -15.89
N TYR A 21 7.37 -1.01 -16.64
CA TYR A 21 6.20 -1.71 -17.19
C TYR A 21 6.27 -2.08 -18.69
N LYS A 22 7.41 -1.87 -19.34
CA LYS A 22 7.58 -1.99 -20.80
C LYS A 22 7.63 -3.43 -21.36
N VAL A 23 7.77 -4.48 -20.52
CA VAL A 23 8.12 -5.84 -21.00
C VAL A 23 7.22 -6.98 -20.47
N LYS A 24 6.06 -6.70 -19.87
CA LYS A 24 5.29 -7.75 -19.17
C LYS A 24 3.85 -7.88 -19.67
N PRO A 25 3.32 -9.12 -19.80
CA PRO A 25 1.98 -9.35 -20.32
C PRO A 25 0.94 -8.99 -19.25
N ASN A 26 -0.05 -8.21 -19.67
CA ASN A 26 -1.29 -7.82 -18.96
C ASN A 26 -1.14 -6.73 -17.88
N LEU A 27 -2.19 -5.91 -17.74
CA LEU A 27 -2.23 -4.75 -16.84
C LEU A 27 -2.34 -5.16 -15.35
N ILE A 28 -3.00 -6.29 -15.08
CA ILE A 28 -3.38 -6.77 -13.74
C ILE A 28 -2.18 -7.26 -12.89
N PRO A 29 -1.17 -7.97 -13.42
CA PRO A 29 0.02 -8.34 -12.65
C PRO A 29 0.95 -7.16 -12.36
N ASN A 30 0.83 -6.08 -13.14
CA ASN A 30 1.80 -4.97 -13.18
C ASN A 30 1.39 -3.75 -12.35
N PHE A 31 0.11 -3.59 -11.99
CA PHE A 31 -0.29 -2.54 -11.04
C PHE A 31 0.13 -2.92 -9.62
N SER A 32 1.37 -2.59 -9.23
CA SER A 32 1.90 -2.90 -7.90
C SER A 32 2.32 -1.68 -7.04
N PRO A 33 1.55 -0.58 -6.96
CA PRO A 33 1.73 0.35 -5.85
C PRO A 33 1.32 -0.35 -4.54
N GLN A 34 2.11 -0.16 -3.49
CA GLN A 34 1.83 -0.76 -2.17
C GLN A 34 0.45 -0.30 -1.69
N GLY A 35 -0.39 -1.26 -1.25
CA GLY A 35 -1.78 -1.00 -0.89
C GLY A 35 -2.81 -1.31 -1.99
N VAL A 36 -2.40 -1.59 -3.23
CA VAL A 36 -3.31 -2.06 -4.30
C VAL A 36 -3.08 -3.54 -4.58
N GLY A 37 -4.11 -4.36 -4.31
CA GLY A 37 -4.11 -5.77 -4.67
C GLY A 37 -4.74 -6.02 -6.04
N ARG A 38 -4.59 -7.25 -6.57
CA ARG A 38 -5.14 -7.68 -7.86
C ARG A 38 -6.66 -7.41 -7.99
N ARG A 39 -7.42 -7.72 -6.93
CA ARG A 39 -8.87 -7.48 -6.91
C ARG A 39 -9.21 -5.99 -6.99
N TYR A 40 -8.45 -5.15 -6.29
CA TYR A 40 -8.68 -3.71 -6.29
C TYR A 40 -8.36 -3.10 -7.66
N ALA A 41 -7.22 -3.47 -8.24
CA ALA A 41 -6.84 -3.05 -9.60
C ALA A 41 -7.91 -3.46 -10.63
N HIS A 42 -8.45 -4.68 -10.55
CA HIS A 42 -9.50 -5.14 -11.45
C HIS A 42 -10.80 -4.32 -11.33
N VAL A 43 -11.21 -3.96 -10.10
CA VAL A 43 -12.40 -3.12 -9.89
C VAL A 43 -12.16 -1.71 -10.42
N VAL A 44 -11.00 -1.12 -10.16
CA VAL A 44 -10.64 0.23 -10.64
C VAL A 44 -10.64 0.28 -12.17
N LEU A 45 -10.04 -0.69 -12.85
CA LEU A 45 -10.00 -0.73 -14.32
C LEU A 45 -11.39 -0.88 -14.94
N ARG A 46 -12.26 -1.71 -14.33
CA ARG A 46 -13.67 -1.81 -14.74
C ARG A 46 -14.47 -0.55 -14.49
N LYS A 47 -14.06 0.30 -13.55
CA LYS A 47 -14.69 1.60 -13.28
C LYS A 47 -14.12 2.74 -14.12
N ALA A 48 -12.90 2.57 -14.63
CA ALA A 48 -12.25 3.48 -15.56
C ALA A 48 -12.66 3.23 -17.02
N ASP A 49 -13.47 2.19 -17.28
CA ASP A 49 -13.85 1.70 -18.61
C ASP A 49 -12.63 1.38 -19.50
N ILE A 50 -11.57 0.82 -18.89
CA ILE A 50 -10.36 0.38 -19.58
C ILE A 50 -10.42 -1.14 -19.73
N ASP A 51 -10.19 -1.62 -20.95
CA ASP A 51 -10.11 -3.06 -21.21
C ASP A 51 -8.88 -3.68 -20.53
N LEU A 52 -9.08 -4.84 -19.90
CA LEU A 52 -8.09 -5.54 -19.11
C LEU A 52 -7.04 -6.24 -19.99
N THR A 53 -7.35 -6.44 -21.27
CA THR A 53 -6.45 -7.05 -22.25
C THR A 53 -5.40 -6.07 -22.78
N LYS A 54 -5.68 -4.76 -22.68
CA LYS A 54 -4.76 -3.70 -23.13
C LYS A 54 -3.46 -3.72 -22.34
N ARG A 55 -2.34 -3.42 -23.01
CA ARG A 55 -1.02 -3.40 -22.36
C ARG A 55 -0.80 -2.08 -21.64
N ALA A 56 -0.05 -2.13 -20.54
CA ALA A 56 0.27 -0.93 -19.75
C ALA A 56 1.03 0.16 -20.53
N GLY A 57 1.69 -0.20 -21.64
CA GLY A 57 2.39 0.75 -22.51
C GLY A 57 1.51 1.44 -23.55
N GLU A 58 0.25 1.02 -23.71
CA GLU A 58 -0.71 1.55 -24.70
C GLU A 58 -1.70 2.55 -24.06
N LEU A 59 -1.60 2.76 -22.75
CA LEU A 59 -2.45 3.70 -22.02
C LEU A 59 -2.10 5.14 -22.39
N THR A 60 -3.13 5.93 -22.71
CA THR A 60 -2.98 7.39 -22.85
C THR A 60 -2.79 8.04 -21.48
N GLU A 61 -2.22 9.24 -21.44
CA GLU A 61 -2.03 9.95 -20.17
C GLU A 61 -3.38 10.23 -19.48
N ASP A 62 -4.43 10.53 -20.26
CA ASP A 62 -5.80 10.74 -19.77
C ASP A 62 -6.40 9.48 -19.12
N GLU A 63 -6.09 8.30 -19.67
CA GLU A 63 -6.48 7.01 -19.07
C GLU A 63 -5.77 6.78 -17.73
N VAL A 64 -4.50 7.17 -17.63
CA VAL A 64 -3.72 7.05 -16.40
C VAL A 64 -4.25 7.98 -15.32
N GLU A 65 -4.57 9.23 -15.65
CA GLU A 65 -5.15 10.19 -14.70
C GLU A 65 -6.53 9.73 -14.18
N ARG A 66 -7.38 9.18 -15.05
CA ARG A 66 -8.66 8.57 -14.64
C ARG A 66 -8.45 7.42 -13.65
N VAL A 67 -7.46 6.56 -13.88
CA VAL A 67 -7.15 5.49 -12.92
C VAL A 67 -6.67 6.04 -11.58
N ILE A 68 -5.80 7.05 -11.58
CA ILE A 68 -5.28 7.66 -10.35
C ILE A 68 -6.40 8.31 -9.53
N THR A 69 -7.31 9.04 -10.18
CA THR A 69 -8.45 9.70 -9.50
C THR A 69 -9.40 8.69 -8.87
N ILE A 70 -9.72 7.60 -9.57
CA ILE A 70 -10.54 6.50 -9.03
C ILE A 70 -9.84 5.82 -7.86
N MET A 71 -8.52 5.65 -7.93
CA MET A 71 -7.74 5.03 -6.85
C MET A 71 -7.72 5.87 -5.57
N GLN A 72 -7.61 7.20 -5.69
CA GLN A 72 -7.57 8.12 -4.56
C GLN A 72 -8.95 8.31 -3.92
N ASN A 73 -10.01 8.34 -4.73
CA ASN A 73 -11.37 8.63 -4.27
C ASN A 73 -12.37 7.50 -4.54
N PRO A 74 -12.17 6.28 -4.01
CA PRO A 74 -12.98 5.11 -4.37
C PRO A 74 -14.47 5.24 -4.05
N ARG A 75 -14.82 6.03 -3.02
CA ARG A 75 -16.22 6.22 -2.59
C ARG A 75 -17.05 6.96 -3.62
N GLN A 76 -16.45 7.90 -4.36
CA GLN A 76 -17.14 8.68 -5.40
C GLN A 76 -17.51 7.80 -6.60
N TYR A 77 -16.72 6.76 -6.88
CA TYR A 77 -16.93 5.84 -8.00
C TYR A 77 -17.74 4.59 -7.64
N LYS A 78 -18.55 4.67 -6.57
CA LYS A 78 -19.45 3.60 -6.09
C LYS A 78 -18.73 2.30 -5.73
N ILE A 79 -17.51 2.38 -5.19
CA ILE A 79 -16.84 1.23 -4.57
C ILE A 79 -17.33 1.13 -3.12
N PRO A 80 -17.76 -0.06 -2.66
CA PRO A 80 -18.35 -0.20 -1.34
C PRO A 80 -17.31 -0.11 -0.21
N ASP A 81 -17.73 0.40 0.95
CA ASP A 81 -16.84 0.67 2.09
C ASP A 81 -16.18 -0.61 2.64
N TRP A 82 -16.86 -1.77 2.57
CA TRP A 82 -16.31 -3.07 2.98
C TRP A 82 -15.11 -3.53 2.13
N PHE A 83 -14.92 -2.94 0.95
CA PHE A 83 -13.82 -3.28 0.04
C PHE A 83 -12.56 -2.47 0.31
N LEU A 84 -12.65 -1.40 1.09
CA LEU A 84 -11.54 -0.51 1.39
C LEU A 84 -10.58 -1.15 2.42
N ASN A 85 -9.28 -0.87 2.28
CA ASN A 85 -8.24 -1.44 3.12
C ASN A 85 -8.30 -0.96 4.58
N ARG A 86 -8.66 0.32 4.83
CA ARG A 86 -8.72 0.91 6.17
C ARG A 86 -10.14 1.32 6.49
N GLN A 87 -10.83 0.44 7.20
CA GLN A 87 -12.21 0.64 7.63
C GLN A 87 -12.23 1.16 9.07
N LYS A 88 -13.08 2.16 9.32
CA LYS A 88 -13.30 2.76 10.64
C LYS A 88 -11.99 3.09 11.37
N ASP A 89 -11.25 4.08 10.86
CA ASP A 89 -9.99 4.48 11.48
C ASP A 89 -10.19 4.93 12.94
N VAL A 90 -9.21 4.64 13.81
CA VAL A 90 -9.31 4.94 15.25
C VAL A 90 -9.24 6.45 15.53
N LYS A 91 -8.56 7.21 14.67
CA LYS A 91 -8.45 8.68 14.81
C LYS A 91 -9.62 9.39 14.15
N ASP A 92 -9.81 9.12 12.86
CA ASP A 92 -10.75 9.90 12.04
C ASP A 92 -12.13 9.27 11.93
N GLY A 93 -12.30 7.99 12.30
CA GLY A 93 -13.55 7.23 12.13
C GLY A 93 -13.94 6.95 10.67
N LYS A 94 -13.20 7.53 9.71
CA LYS A 94 -13.49 7.46 8.27
C LYS A 94 -13.04 6.14 7.65
N TYR A 95 -13.69 5.79 6.56
CA TYR A 95 -13.30 4.71 5.66
C TYR A 95 -12.44 5.27 4.54
N SER A 96 -11.24 4.72 4.35
CA SER A 96 -10.31 5.21 3.35
C SER A 96 -9.51 4.09 2.69
N GLN A 97 -9.13 4.33 1.43
CA GLN A 97 -8.08 3.56 0.78
C GLN A 97 -6.75 4.27 0.99
N VAL A 98 -5.82 3.60 1.66
CA VAL A 98 -4.47 4.12 1.87
C VAL A 98 -3.54 3.53 0.82
N LEU A 99 -2.77 4.39 0.16
CA LEU A 99 -1.86 4.03 -0.94
C LEU A 99 -0.41 4.37 -0.60
N ALA A 100 0.51 3.57 -1.16
CA ALA A 100 1.95 3.77 -1.16
C ALA A 100 2.51 4.17 0.22
N ASN A 101 3.23 5.30 0.30
CA ASN A 101 3.90 5.78 1.51
C ASN A 101 2.92 6.06 2.66
N GLY A 102 1.66 6.36 2.35
CA GLY A 102 0.62 6.53 3.38
C GLY A 102 0.41 5.25 4.19
N LEU A 103 0.59 4.08 3.58
CA LEU A 103 0.35 2.79 4.22
C LEU A 103 1.40 2.51 5.30
N ASP A 104 2.67 2.77 5.00
CA ASP A 104 3.78 2.57 5.92
C ASP A 104 3.72 3.52 7.11
N ASN A 105 3.40 4.80 6.86
CA ASN A 105 3.24 5.80 7.92
C ASN A 105 2.12 5.39 8.88
N LYS A 106 0.97 5.00 8.33
CA LYS A 106 -0.18 4.54 9.11
C LYS A 106 0.12 3.26 9.90
N LEU A 107 0.80 2.29 9.29
CA LEU A 107 1.24 1.07 9.99
C LEU A 107 2.16 1.40 11.17
N ARG A 108 3.09 2.35 10.99
CA ARG A 108 4.01 2.78 12.03
C ARG A 108 3.27 3.44 13.20
N GLU A 109 2.36 4.38 12.92
CA GLU A 109 1.51 5.03 13.93
C GLU A 109 0.72 4.00 14.75
N ASP A 110 0.12 3.01 14.08
CA ASP A 110 -0.65 1.95 14.73
C ASP A 110 0.24 1.07 15.64
N LEU A 111 1.45 0.73 15.19
CA LEU A 111 2.41 -0.04 15.98
C LEU A 111 2.93 0.76 17.18
N GLU A 112 3.25 2.03 17.01
CA GLU A 112 3.70 2.91 18.10
C GLU A 112 2.60 3.10 19.16
N ARG A 113 1.34 3.24 18.75
CA ARG A 113 0.20 3.27 19.68
C ARG A 113 0.11 1.99 20.52
N LEU A 114 0.23 0.82 19.88
CA LEU A 114 0.20 -0.46 20.60
C LEU A 114 1.37 -0.64 21.57
N LYS A 115 2.55 -0.11 21.21
CA LYS A 115 3.73 -0.11 22.09
C LYS A 115 3.51 0.78 23.32
N LYS A 116 2.94 1.98 23.15
CA LYS A 116 2.63 2.92 24.24
C LYS A 116 1.65 2.33 25.26
N ILE A 117 0.60 1.65 24.79
CA ILE A 117 -0.41 1.00 25.65
C ILE A 117 0.14 -0.28 26.33
N ARG A 118 1.33 -0.77 25.92
CA ARG A 118 1.92 -2.05 26.35
C ARG A 118 1.03 -3.27 26.07
N ALA A 119 0.25 -3.23 24.98
CA ALA A 119 -0.50 -4.39 24.53
C ALA A 119 0.46 -5.54 24.15
N HIS A 120 0.13 -6.79 24.48
CA HIS A 120 0.98 -7.96 24.20
C HIS A 120 1.38 -8.06 22.71
N ARG A 121 0.46 -7.71 21.80
CA ARG A 121 0.75 -7.60 20.35
C ARG A 121 1.82 -6.55 20.05
N GLY A 122 1.73 -5.37 20.66
CA GLY A 122 2.70 -4.28 20.50
C GLY A 122 4.08 -4.63 21.05
N LEU A 123 4.12 -5.27 22.22
CA LEU A 123 5.37 -5.76 22.83
C LEU A 123 6.05 -6.83 21.96
N ARG A 124 5.29 -7.78 21.40
CA ARG A 124 5.83 -8.76 20.46
C ARG A 124 6.40 -8.11 19.21
N HIS A 125 5.73 -7.11 18.64
CA HIS A 125 6.27 -6.33 17.53
C HIS A 125 7.52 -5.53 17.91
N PHE A 126 7.62 -5.04 19.15
CA PHE A 126 8.81 -4.36 19.65
C PHE A 126 10.01 -5.31 19.76
N TRP A 127 9.80 -6.53 20.27
CA TRP A 127 10.83 -7.57 20.37
C TRP A 127 11.10 -8.33 19.07
N GLY A 128 10.41 -8.00 17.97
CA GLY A 128 10.55 -8.71 16.69
C GLY A 128 10.03 -10.15 16.71
N LEU A 129 9.16 -10.49 17.66
CA LEU A 129 8.52 -11.80 17.77
C LEU A 129 7.28 -11.89 16.89
N ARG A 130 6.95 -13.11 16.46
CA ARG A 130 5.72 -13.37 15.70
C ARG A 130 4.48 -13.24 16.59
N VAL A 131 3.42 -12.67 16.04
CA VAL A 131 2.27 -12.12 16.79
C VAL A 131 1.06 -13.06 16.85
N ARG A 132 0.94 -14.02 15.93
CA ARG A 132 -0.24 -14.91 15.81
C ARG A 132 -0.23 -16.09 16.80
N GLY A 133 0.22 -15.87 18.04
CA GLY A 133 0.21 -16.91 19.08
C GLY A 133 1.26 -18.02 18.92
N GLN A 134 2.21 -17.86 18.01
CA GLN A 134 3.25 -18.87 17.78
C GLN A 134 4.19 -19.00 19.00
N HIS A 135 4.63 -20.22 19.27
CA HIS A 135 5.59 -20.52 20.33
C HIS A 135 6.93 -19.82 20.07
N THR A 136 7.43 -19.11 21.08
CA THR A 136 8.66 -18.33 21.01
C THR A 136 9.93 -19.17 21.09
N LYS A 137 9.84 -20.43 21.56
CA LYS A 137 10.98 -21.35 21.71
C LYS A 137 11.46 -21.93 20.37
N THR A 138 10.54 -22.30 19.49
CA THR A 138 10.82 -23.08 18.27
C THR A 138 10.79 -22.23 17.00
N THR A 139 10.14 -21.08 17.03
CA THR A 139 9.85 -20.27 15.84
C THR A 139 10.88 -19.16 15.61
N GLY A 140 11.23 -18.87 14.35
CA GLY A 140 12.04 -17.69 14.00
C GLY A 140 13.56 -17.91 13.91
N ARG A 141 14.03 -19.16 13.83
CA ARG A 141 15.47 -19.53 13.89
C ARG A 141 16.27 -19.33 12.59
N ARG A 142 15.64 -18.95 11.47
CA ARG A 142 16.30 -18.72 10.16
C ARG A 142 16.43 -17.23 9.80
N GLY A 143 16.42 -16.32 10.77
CA GLY A 143 16.45 -14.88 10.54
C GLY A 143 17.34 -14.12 11.52
N ARG A 144 17.33 -12.78 11.41
CA ARG A 144 18.08 -11.83 12.27
C ARG A 144 17.86 -12.19 13.75
N THR A 145 18.93 -12.52 14.46
CA THR A 145 18.89 -13.00 15.85
C THR A 145 18.09 -12.04 16.73
N VAL A 146 17.00 -12.54 17.31
CA VAL A 146 16.28 -11.82 18.37
C VAL A 146 17.16 -11.84 19.62
N GLY A 147 17.82 -10.70 19.91
CA GLY A 147 18.69 -10.56 21.07
C GLY A 147 17.91 -10.81 22.37
N VAL A 148 18.53 -11.53 23.30
CA VAL A 148 17.96 -11.76 24.63
C VAL A 148 18.20 -10.50 25.46
N SER A 149 17.13 -9.79 25.80
CA SER A 149 17.16 -8.77 26.84
C SER A 149 17.19 -9.49 28.19
N LYS A 150 18.37 -9.58 28.82
CA LYS A 150 18.47 -9.89 30.25
C LYS A 150 18.38 -8.58 31.03
N LYS A 151 17.53 -8.56 32.05
CA LYS A 151 17.57 -7.50 33.07
C LYS A 151 18.79 -7.78 33.95
N LYS A 152 19.65 -6.78 34.14
CA LYS A 152 20.77 -6.85 35.08
C LYS A 152 20.25 -6.76 36.50
#